data_AF-A0A6J2U1U1-F1
#
_entry.id   AF-A0A6J2U1U1-F1
#
_cell.length_a   1.000
_cell.length_b   1.000
_cell.length_c   1.000
_cell.angle_alpha   90.00
_cell.angle_beta   90.00
_cell.angle_gamma   90.00
#
_symmetry.space_group_name_H-M   'P 1'
#
loop_
_entity.id
_entity.type
_entity.pdbx_description
1 polymer ?
#
loop_
_entity_poly.entity_id
_entity_poly.type
_entity_poly.pdbx_seq_one_letter_code
_entity_poly.pdbx_strand_id
1 'polypeptide(L)'
;MSDDEEYTGEGDPEFIKRQDQKRSDLDEQLKEYISEWRKQRAKEEDELKKLKEKQAKRKISRAEEEQKMAQRKKEEEERRVREAEEKKQREIEEKRMRLEEAEKKRQAMLQAMKDKDKKGPNFTIAKKEAGVLGLSSAAMERNKTKEQLEEEKKISLSFRIKPLAIEGFNEGKLREKAQELWELIVKLETEKYDLEERQKRQDYDLKELKERQKQQLRHKALKKGLDPEALTGKYPPKIQVASKYERRVDTRSYDDKKKLFEGGYNTVYAETLEKTWQERQERFMQRTKSKLPKWFGERPGKKAGEPETPEGEEDAKADEDIVEDEDEVEEEVVEEEDEEAEEDEEEEEEEEEEEEEEEEEEEEEEEEEEEEEE
;
A
#
# COMPACT_ATOMS: atom_id res chain seq x y z
N MET A 1 -61.94 6.05 -76.70
CA MET A 1 -62.71 6.94 -75.81
C MET A 1 -62.96 6.12 -74.57
N SER A 2 -62.13 6.31 -73.54
CA SER A 2 -62.39 7.18 -72.36
C SER A 2 -63.58 6.62 -71.58
N ASP A 3 -63.47 6.19 -70.33
CA ASP A 3 -62.84 6.86 -69.18
C ASP A 3 -62.06 5.90 -68.28
N ASP A 4 -60.88 6.34 -67.86
CA ASP A 4 -60.22 5.91 -66.62
C ASP A 4 -60.48 7.04 -65.62
N GLU A 5 -61.39 6.81 -64.68
CA GLU A 5 -61.78 7.80 -63.66
C GLU A 5 -60.76 7.71 -62.51
N GLU A 6 -59.64 8.43 -62.64
CA GLU A 6 -58.67 8.61 -61.55
C GLU A 6 -59.33 9.39 -60.40
N TYR A 7 -59.71 8.67 -59.34
CA TYR A 7 -60.10 9.25 -58.06
C TYR A 7 -58.86 9.80 -57.35
N THR A 8 -58.47 11.04 -57.67
CA THR A 8 -57.49 11.80 -56.89
C THR A 8 -58.17 12.34 -55.63
N GLY A 9 -58.21 11.53 -54.58
CA GLY A 9 -58.57 11.99 -53.24
C GLY A 9 -57.46 12.88 -52.68
N GLU A 10 -57.57 14.19 -52.86
CA GLU A 10 -56.85 15.17 -52.05
C GLU A 10 -57.23 14.91 -50.58
N GLY A 11 -56.28 14.39 -49.79
CA GLY A 11 -56.47 14.16 -48.37
C GLY A 11 -56.84 15.45 -47.65
N ASP A 12 -57.85 15.39 -46.77
CA ASP A 12 -58.36 16.52 -45.99
C ASP A 12 -57.22 17.39 -45.42
N PRO A 13 -57.15 18.69 -45.77
CA PRO A 13 -56.08 19.60 -45.33
C PRO A 13 -55.93 19.67 -43.80
N GLU A 14 -57.03 19.49 -43.05
CA GLU A 14 -57.00 19.45 -41.59
C GLU A 14 -56.36 18.16 -41.04
N PHE A 15 -56.48 17.04 -41.76
CA PHE A 15 -55.84 15.77 -41.37
C PHE A 15 -54.32 15.84 -41.55
N ILE A 16 -53.85 16.40 -42.67
CA ILE A 16 -52.42 16.60 -42.94
C ILE A 16 -51.82 17.56 -41.90
N LYS A 17 -52.49 18.69 -41.63
CA LYS A 17 -52.08 19.65 -40.60
C LYS A 17 -51.99 19.03 -39.20
N ARG A 18 -52.91 18.13 -38.85
CA ARG A 18 -52.89 17.41 -37.57
C ARG A 18 -51.78 16.35 -37.52
N GLN A 19 -51.45 15.72 -38.64
CA GLN A 19 -50.32 14.80 -38.75
C GLN A 19 -48.98 15.54 -38.65
N ASP A 20 -48.86 16.70 -39.30
CA ASP A 20 -47.68 17.55 -39.23
C ASP A 20 -47.50 18.16 -37.84
N GLN A 21 -48.59 18.55 -37.15
CA GLN A 21 -48.52 18.97 -35.75
C GLN A 21 -48.02 17.85 -34.84
N LYS A 22 -48.53 16.61 -34.99
CA LYS A 22 -48.05 15.47 -34.22
C LYS A 22 -46.58 15.12 -34.50
N ARG A 23 -46.12 15.28 -35.75
CA ARG A 23 -44.70 15.11 -36.10
C ARG A 23 -43.84 16.21 -35.49
N SER A 24 -44.30 17.46 -35.55
CA SER A 24 -43.63 18.59 -34.91
C SER A 24 -43.54 18.40 -33.39
N ASP A 25 -44.63 17.99 -32.73
CA ASP A 25 -44.66 17.75 -31.28
C ASP A 25 -43.69 16.62 -30.89
N LEU A 26 -43.59 15.55 -31.69
CA LEU A 26 -42.63 14.46 -31.48
C LEU A 26 -41.18 14.90 -31.70
N ASP A 27 -40.93 15.70 -32.74
CA ASP A 27 -39.61 16.28 -33.02
C ASP A 27 -39.19 17.26 -31.92
N GLU A 28 -40.13 17.97 -31.31
CA GLU A 28 -39.91 18.90 -30.21
C GLU A 28 -39.60 18.13 -28.90
N GLN A 29 -40.34 17.07 -28.61
CA GLN A 29 -40.03 16.14 -27.50
C GLN A 29 -38.67 15.46 -27.66
N LEU A 30 -38.31 15.04 -28.87
CA LEU A 30 -36.98 14.48 -29.16
C LEU A 30 -35.87 15.52 -28.96
N LYS A 31 -36.09 16.77 -29.38
CA LYS A 31 -35.12 17.86 -29.14
C LYS A 31 -34.98 18.17 -27.65
N GLU A 32 -36.07 18.20 -26.89
CA GLU A 32 -36.04 18.39 -25.45
C GLU A 32 -35.28 17.25 -24.76
N TYR A 33 -35.57 16.00 -25.09
CA TYR A 33 -34.86 14.82 -24.57
C TYR A 33 -33.36 14.84 -24.90
N ILE A 34 -32.99 15.17 -26.14
CA ILE A 34 -31.57 15.32 -26.54
C ILE A 34 -30.91 16.46 -25.74
N SER A 35 -31.63 17.56 -25.49
CA SER A 35 -31.12 18.69 -24.74
C SER A 35 -30.93 18.37 -23.25
N GLU A 36 -31.84 17.60 -22.66
CA GLU A 36 -31.77 17.13 -21.28
C GLU A 36 -30.64 16.13 -21.10
N TRP A 37 -30.51 15.18 -22.02
CA TRP A 37 -29.43 14.21 -22.02
C TRP A 37 -28.05 14.88 -22.16
N ARG A 38 -27.91 15.88 -23.05
CA ARG A 38 -26.68 16.69 -23.14
C ARG A 38 -26.39 17.46 -21.86
N LYS A 39 -27.42 17.99 -21.19
CA LYS A 39 -27.26 18.68 -19.91
C LYS A 39 -26.86 17.73 -18.79
N GLN A 40 -27.42 16.52 -18.74
CA GLN A 40 -27.04 15.49 -17.77
C GLN A 40 -25.60 15.06 -17.99
N ARG A 41 -25.24 14.70 -19.23
CA ARG A 41 -23.86 14.34 -19.58
C ARG A 41 -22.86 15.46 -19.25
N ALA A 42 -23.20 16.71 -19.56
CA ALA A 42 -22.34 17.85 -19.22
C ALA A 42 -22.18 18.06 -17.71
N LYS A 43 -23.22 17.79 -16.91
CA LYS A 43 -23.13 17.84 -15.45
C LYS A 43 -22.26 16.72 -14.88
N GLU A 44 -22.45 15.50 -15.38
CA GLU A 44 -21.65 14.33 -14.99
C GLU A 44 -20.19 14.53 -15.38
N GLU A 45 -19.91 15.04 -16.59
CA GLU A 45 -18.55 15.38 -17.03
C GLU A 45 -17.92 16.49 -16.17
N ASP A 46 -18.67 17.53 -15.80
CA ASP A 46 -18.20 18.61 -14.92
C ASP A 46 -17.95 18.13 -13.47
N GLU A 47 -18.76 17.20 -12.97
CA GLU A 47 -18.61 16.61 -11.64
C GLU A 47 -17.40 15.68 -11.59
N LEU A 48 -17.25 14.81 -12.60
CA LEU A 48 -16.10 13.92 -12.74
C LEU A 48 -14.80 14.72 -12.89
N LYS A 49 -14.83 15.82 -13.66
CA LYS A 49 -13.69 16.74 -13.76
C LYS A 49 -13.34 17.40 -12.42
N LYS A 50 -14.33 17.83 -11.64
CA LYS A 50 -14.10 18.38 -10.28
C LYS A 50 -13.53 17.34 -9.31
N LEU A 51 -13.93 16.08 -9.42
CA LEU A 51 -13.38 15.00 -8.61
C LEU A 51 -11.92 14.74 -8.97
N LYS A 52 -11.60 14.62 -10.26
CA LYS A 52 -10.21 14.51 -10.74
C LYS A 52 -9.34 15.71 -10.34
N GLU A 53 -9.87 16.93 -10.44
CA GLU A 53 -9.15 18.13 -9.96
C GLU A 53 -8.91 18.11 -8.44
N LYS A 54 -9.84 17.56 -7.64
CA LYS A 54 -9.64 17.39 -6.19
C LYS A 54 -8.60 16.31 -5.88
N GLN A 55 -8.63 15.18 -6.59
CA GLN A 55 -7.65 14.10 -6.42
C GLN A 55 -6.25 14.59 -6.82
N ALA A 56 -6.12 15.24 -7.99
CA ALA A 56 -4.88 15.87 -8.43
C ALA A 56 -4.37 16.91 -7.42
N LYS A 57 -5.26 17.73 -6.85
CA LYS A 57 -4.88 18.69 -5.81
C LYS A 57 -4.44 18.04 -4.50
N ARG A 58 -5.02 16.89 -4.12
CA ARG A 58 -4.56 16.10 -2.97
C ARG A 58 -3.17 15.50 -3.23
N LYS A 59 -2.94 14.94 -4.42
CA LYS A 59 -1.63 14.40 -4.83
C LYS A 59 -0.54 15.49 -4.79
N ILE A 60 -0.82 16.66 -5.37
CA ILE A 60 0.08 17.82 -5.30
C ILE A 60 0.31 18.29 -3.86
N SER A 61 -0.73 18.31 -3.02
CA SER A 61 -0.58 18.72 -1.61
C SER A 61 0.24 17.71 -0.79
N ARG A 62 0.11 16.41 -1.07
CA ARG A 62 0.92 15.36 -0.46
C ARG A 62 2.39 15.51 -0.88
N ALA A 63 2.63 15.62 -2.19
CA ALA A 63 3.96 15.85 -2.75
C ALA A 63 4.62 17.14 -2.21
N GLU A 64 3.87 18.25 -2.08
CA GLU A 64 4.40 19.49 -1.49
C GLU A 64 4.73 19.36 0.01
N GLU A 65 3.92 18.61 0.78
CA GLU A 65 4.18 18.36 2.20
C GLU A 65 5.41 17.45 2.38
N GLU A 66 5.54 16.43 1.54
CA GLU A 66 6.67 15.52 1.50
C GLU A 66 7.96 16.23 1.08
N GLN A 67 7.96 16.97 -0.03
CA GLN A 67 9.11 17.77 -0.45
C GLN A 67 9.52 18.78 0.63
N LYS A 68 8.58 19.39 1.34
CA LYS A 68 8.88 20.31 2.43
C LYS A 68 9.49 19.60 3.65
N MET A 69 9.05 18.39 3.95
CA MET A 69 9.62 17.56 5.01
C MET A 69 11.01 17.04 4.62
N ALA A 70 11.21 16.64 3.37
CA ALA A 70 12.50 16.25 2.80
C ALA A 70 13.49 17.42 2.80
N GLN A 71 13.08 18.61 2.34
CA GLN A 71 13.91 19.82 2.39
C GLN A 71 14.31 20.19 3.83
N ARG A 72 13.40 20.07 4.80
CA ARG A 72 13.72 20.30 6.21
C ARG A 72 14.70 19.27 6.77
N LYS A 73 14.58 18.00 6.40
CA LYS A 73 15.54 16.95 6.76
C LYS A 73 16.91 17.22 6.13
N LYS A 74 16.94 17.59 4.85
CA LYS A 74 18.17 17.93 4.10
C LYS A 74 18.87 19.16 4.67
N GLU A 75 18.14 20.22 5.03
CA GLU A 75 18.70 21.41 5.69
C GLU A 75 19.24 21.10 7.10
N GLU A 76 18.56 20.24 7.87
CA GLU A 76 19.03 19.82 9.21
C GLU A 76 20.27 18.93 9.12
N GLU A 77 20.33 18.04 8.13
CA GLU A 77 21.48 17.21 7.84
C GLU A 77 22.66 18.02 7.32
N GLU A 78 22.46 18.92 6.35
CA GLU A 78 23.51 19.80 5.83
C GLU A 78 24.06 20.71 6.93
N ARG A 79 23.20 21.21 7.82
CA ARG A 79 23.63 21.96 9.00
C ARG A 79 24.46 21.09 9.96
N ARG A 80 24.06 19.83 10.17
CA ARG A 80 24.81 18.87 11.00
C ARG A 80 26.17 18.55 10.39
N VAL A 81 26.26 18.37 9.08
CA VAL A 81 27.50 18.13 8.34
C VAL A 81 28.41 19.36 8.41
N ARG A 82 27.89 20.57 8.15
CA ARG A 82 28.64 21.82 8.24
C ARG A 82 29.17 22.08 9.66
N GLU A 83 28.36 21.83 10.69
CA GLU A 83 28.81 21.94 12.09
C GLU A 83 29.86 20.86 12.46
N ALA A 84 29.78 19.66 11.88
CA ALA A 84 30.76 18.60 12.08
C ALA A 84 32.10 18.91 11.37
N GLU A 85 32.06 19.45 10.15
CA GLU A 85 33.24 19.88 9.41
C GLU A 85 33.91 21.08 10.07
N GLU A 86 33.14 22.08 10.50
CA GLU A 86 33.70 23.24 11.21
C GLU A 86 34.33 22.83 12.54
N LYS A 87 33.72 21.88 13.26
CA LYS A 87 34.29 21.32 14.48
C LYS A 87 35.56 20.51 14.19
N LYS A 88 35.59 19.73 13.12
CA LYS A 88 36.78 18.97 12.68
C LYS A 88 37.92 19.92 12.30
N GLN A 89 37.62 21.04 11.62
CA GLN A 89 38.62 22.06 11.30
C GLN A 89 39.13 22.79 12.55
N ARG A 90 38.26 23.17 13.49
CA ARG A 90 38.68 23.74 14.78
C ARG A 90 39.53 22.77 15.60
N GLU A 91 39.22 21.48 15.60
CA GLU A 91 40.02 20.45 16.29
C GLU A 91 41.40 20.28 15.64
N ILE A 92 41.51 20.40 14.31
CA ILE A 92 42.79 20.34 13.59
C ILE A 92 43.63 21.59 13.88
N GLU A 93 43.03 22.78 13.89
CA GLU A 93 43.71 24.03 14.25
C GLU A 93 44.13 24.06 15.73
N GLU A 94 43.29 23.58 16.64
CA GLU A 94 43.62 23.51 18.07
C GLU A 94 44.73 22.48 18.35
N LYS A 95 44.73 21.33 17.66
CA LYS A 95 45.84 20.36 17.72
C LYS A 95 47.13 20.96 17.17
N ARG A 96 47.07 21.75 16.10
CA ARG A 96 48.23 22.45 15.53
C ARG A 96 48.78 23.50 16.49
N MET A 97 47.92 24.32 17.09
CA MET A 97 48.30 25.32 18.11
C MET A 97 48.86 24.67 19.37
N ARG A 98 48.33 23.52 19.79
CA ARG A 98 48.83 22.76 20.95
C ARG A 98 50.21 22.13 20.69
N LEU A 99 50.50 21.71 19.47
CA LEU A 99 51.83 21.23 19.07
C LEU A 99 52.83 22.39 19.02
N GLU A 100 52.43 23.55 18.51
CA GLU A 100 53.25 24.76 18.47
C GLU A 100 53.55 25.31 19.89
N GLU A 101 52.57 25.27 20.79
CA GLU A 101 52.74 25.65 22.20
C GLU A 101 53.60 24.63 22.97
N ALA A 102 53.50 23.33 22.65
CA ALA A 102 54.35 22.29 23.22
C ALA A 102 55.80 22.39 22.73
N GLU A 103 56.04 22.75 21.48
CA GLU A 103 57.38 23.00 20.93
C GLU A 103 57.99 24.26 21.57
N LYS A 104 57.21 25.35 21.68
CA LYS A 104 57.63 26.58 22.35
C LYS A 104 57.93 26.35 23.84
N LYS A 105 57.13 25.51 24.51
CA LYS A 105 57.33 25.11 25.91
C LYS A 105 58.53 24.18 26.08
N ARG A 106 58.82 23.30 25.11
CA ARG A 106 60.02 22.46 25.08
C ARG A 106 61.28 23.31 24.89
N GLN A 107 61.21 24.34 24.06
CA GLN A 107 62.29 25.32 23.87
C GLN A 107 62.52 26.13 25.17
N ALA A 108 61.44 26.58 25.82
CA ALA A 108 61.52 27.28 27.11
C ALA A 108 62.03 26.38 28.26
N MET A 109 61.71 25.08 28.24
CA MET A 109 62.17 24.10 29.23
C MET A 109 63.65 23.74 29.06
N LEU A 110 64.15 23.68 27.82
CA LEU A 110 65.59 23.55 27.55
C LEU A 110 66.37 24.79 27.99
N GLN A 111 65.76 25.98 27.89
CA GLN A 111 66.31 27.22 28.42
C GLN A 111 66.31 27.22 29.96
N ALA A 112 65.25 26.71 30.60
CA ALA A 112 65.08 26.67 32.05
C ALA A 112 65.88 25.55 32.75
N MET A 113 66.16 24.42 32.09
CA MET A 113 66.99 23.34 32.65
C MET A 113 68.47 23.73 32.75
N LYS A 114 68.87 24.82 32.08
CA LYS A 114 70.17 25.46 32.27
C LYS A 114 70.24 26.26 33.58
N ASP A 115 69.09 26.55 34.21
CA ASP A 115 68.97 27.28 35.46
C ASP A 115 68.35 26.41 36.57
N LYS A 116 69.25 25.81 37.38
CA LYS A 116 69.08 25.40 38.79
C LYS A 116 68.69 23.95 39.11
N ASP A 117 69.71 23.24 39.57
CA ASP A 117 69.74 22.65 40.92
C ASP A 117 68.77 23.30 41.92
N LYS A 118 67.72 22.58 42.32
CA LYS A 118 67.23 22.42 43.71
C LYS A 118 65.85 21.75 43.77
N LYS A 119 65.83 20.60 44.47
CA LYS A 119 64.78 20.07 45.37
C LYS A 119 63.43 19.62 44.72
N GLY A 120 63.17 18.31 44.74
CA GLY A 120 61.88 17.66 44.35
C GLY A 120 60.81 17.71 45.45
N PRO A 121 59.84 16.76 45.55
CA PRO A 121 59.26 15.82 44.56
C PRO A 121 57.70 15.90 44.47
N ASN A 122 57.09 15.02 43.66
CA ASN A 122 55.75 14.36 43.80
C ASN A 122 54.60 14.67 42.80
N PHE A 123 54.40 13.69 41.90
CA PHE A 123 53.15 13.06 41.40
C PHE A 123 52.24 13.67 40.31
N THR A 124 51.77 12.71 39.51
CA THR A 124 51.06 12.68 38.21
C THR A 124 49.53 12.54 38.36
N ILE A 125 48.75 12.90 37.33
CA ILE A 125 47.55 12.15 36.86
C ILE A 125 47.25 12.52 35.39
N ALA A 126 46.96 11.49 34.59
CA ALA A 126 46.63 11.51 33.17
C ALA A 126 45.12 11.66 32.92
N LYS A 127 44.72 12.20 31.76
CA LYS A 127 43.36 12.01 31.20
C LYS A 127 43.39 11.98 29.66
N LYS A 128 43.05 10.79 29.13
CA LYS A 128 42.68 10.48 27.73
C LYS A 128 41.43 11.28 27.34
N GLU A 129 41.48 12.01 26.24
CA GLU A 129 40.93 11.65 24.91
C GLU A 129 39.43 11.33 24.93
N ALA A 130 38.65 12.23 24.33
CA ALA A 130 37.27 12.03 23.94
C ALA A 130 37.08 12.75 22.60
N GLY A 131 37.26 12.01 21.51
CA GLY A 131 36.77 12.39 20.18
C GLY A 131 35.95 11.23 19.67
N VAL A 132 34.63 11.43 19.51
CA VAL A 132 33.70 10.76 18.57
C VAL A 132 32.36 11.49 18.77
N LEU A 133 32.01 12.42 17.90
CA LEU A 133 30.64 12.96 17.81
C LEU A 133 30.32 13.20 16.33
N GLY A 134 29.39 12.41 15.79
CA GLY A 134 28.91 12.57 14.42
C GLY A 134 27.70 11.70 14.04
N LEU A 135 27.55 10.49 14.59
CA LEU A 135 26.31 9.72 14.44
C LEU A 135 25.27 10.14 15.50
N SER A 136 24.01 10.27 15.11
CA SER A 136 22.89 10.31 16.06
C SER A 136 23.03 9.14 17.04
N SER A 137 22.84 9.37 18.34
CA SER A 137 23.11 8.34 19.35
C SER A 137 22.34 7.03 19.08
N ALA A 138 21.16 7.13 18.48
CA ALA A 138 20.33 5.98 18.10
C ALA A 138 20.84 5.22 16.86
N ALA A 139 21.32 5.94 15.83
CA ALA A 139 21.94 5.33 14.65
C ALA A 139 23.29 4.69 14.99
N MET A 140 24.03 5.30 15.92
CA MET A 140 25.27 4.74 16.46
C MET A 140 24.99 3.47 17.25
N GLU A 141 23.95 3.44 18.09
CA GLU A 141 23.56 2.26 18.85
C GLU A 141 23.08 1.09 17.99
N ARG A 142 22.42 1.36 16.85
CA ARG A 142 21.94 0.32 15.93
C ARG A 142 23.06 -0.30 15.08
N ASN A 143 24.13 0.45 14.83
CA ASN A 143 25.32 -0.01 14.10
C ASN A 143 26.48 -0.46 15.00
N LYS A 144 26.30 -0.47 16.33
CA LYS A 144 27.32 -1.00 17.24
C LYS A 144 27.48 -2.49 16.99
N THR A 145 28.71 -2.91 16.74
CA THR A 145 29.02 -4.33 16.66
C THR A 145 28.75 -4.99 18.00
N LYS A 146 28.46 -6.30 17.98
CA LYS A 146 28.23 -7.08 19.21
C LYS A 146 29.37 -6.90 20.23
N GLU A 147 30.60 -6.78 19.74
CA GLU A 147 31.79 -6.55 20.56
C GLU A 147 31.79 -5.16 21.22
N GLN A 148 31.38 -4.11 20.51
CA GLN A 148 31.24 -2.76 21.08
C GLN A 148 30.16 -2.70 22.16
N LEU A 149 29.01 -3.38 21.97
CA LEU A 149 27.97 -3.47 23.00
C LEU A 149 28.45 -4.24 24.24
N GLU A 150 29.23 -5.31 24.07
CA GLU A 150 29.82 -6.06 25.18
C GLU A 150 30.86 -5.24 25.94
N GLU A 151 31.67 -4.44 25.24
CA GLU A 151 32.62 -3.51 25.85
C GLU A 151 31.92 -2.37 26.59
N GLU A 152 30.90 -1.74 25.99
CA GLU A 152 30.08 -0.72 26.65
C GLU A 152 29.36 -1.29 27.88
N LYS A 153 28.84 -2.52 27.80
CA LYS A 153 28.25 -3.23 28.94
C LYS A 153 29.30 -3.45 30.03
N LYS A 154 30.51 -3.89 29.68
CA LYS A 154 31.61 -4.11 30.63
C LYS A 154 32.04 -2.80 31.31
N ILE A 155 32.16 -1.72 30.54
CA ILE A 155 32.46 -0.38 31.05
C ILE A 155 31.34 0.09 31.97
N SER A 156 30.09 -0.02 31.55
CA SER A 156 28.92 0.35 32.35
C SER A 156 28.83 -0.42 33.66
N LEU A 157 29.09 -1.73 33.63
CA LEU A 157 29.16 -2.58 34.82
C LEU A 157 30.31 -2.15 35.74
N SER A 158 31.46 -1.75 35.21
CA SER A 158 32.58 -1.26 36.03
C SER A 158 32.27 0.07 36.74
N PHE A 159 31.45 0.94 36.14
CA PHE A 159 30.98 2.17 36.79
C PHE A 159 29.93 1.90 37.87
N ARG A 160 29.02 0.95 37.61
CA ARG A 160 27.94 0.59 38.54
C ARG A 160 28.44 -0.27 39.71
N ILE A 161 29.35 -1.18 39.44
CA ILE A 161 29.98 -2.08 40.43
C ILE A 161 31.30 -1.47 40.85
N LYS A 162 31.24 -0.54 41.81
CA LYS A 162 32.45 0.04 42.40
C LYS A 162 33.20 -1.00 43.23
N PRO A 163 34.53 -1.10 43.12
CA PRO A 163 35.33 -1.96 43.99
C PRO A 163 35.08 -1.66 45.47
N LEU A 164 34.92 -2.71 46.27
CA LEU A 164 34.67 -2.61 47.69
C LEU A 164 35.93 -2.17 48.44
N ALA A 165 35.97 -0.90 48.85
CA ALA A 165 37.01 -0.37 49.73
C ALA A 165 36.63 -0.63 51.20
N ILE A 166 36.95 -1.82 51.71
CA ILE A 166 36.67 -2.25 53.09
C ILE A 166 37.89 -2.21 54.01
N GLU A 167 39.06 -1.81 53.49
CA GLU A 167 40.28 -1.68 54.29
C GLU A 167 40.13 -0.56 55.33
N GLY A 168 40.40 -0.89 56.60
CA GLY A 168 40.31 0.06 57.72
C GLY A 168 38.91 0.25 58.31
N PHE A 169 37.90 -0.51 57.88
CA PHE A 169 36.59 -0.49 58.53
C PHE A 169 36.62 -1.24 59.87
N ASN A 170 35.88 -0.73 60.85
CA ASN A 170 35.62 -1.43 62.11
C ASN A 170 34.41 -2.37 61.96
N GLU A 171 34.19 -3.26 62.92
CA GLU A 171 33.14 -4.28 62.85
C GLU A 171 31.72 -3.68 62.66
N GLY A 172 31.44 -2.54 63.30
CA GLY A 172 30.17 -1.82 63.12
C GLY A 172 29.95 -1.35 61.69
N LYS A 173 30.94 -0.65 61.10
CA LYS A 173 30.87 -0.19 59.70
C LYS A 173 30.81 -1.31 58.69
N LEU A 174 31.45 -2.45 58.97
CA LEU A 174 31.35 -3.65 58.12
C LEU A 174 29.93 -4.21 58.12
N ARG A 175 29.24 -4.23 59.28
CA ARG A 175 27.84 -4.68 59.37
C ARG A 175 26.89 -3.74 58.63
N GLU A 176 27.07 -2.42 58.78
CA GLU A 176 26.29 -1.42 58.04
C GLU A 176 26.48 -1.59 56.53
N LYS A 177 27.72 -1.76 56.06
CA LYS A 177 28.01 -1.98 54.64
C LYS A 177 27.45 -3.28 54.08
N ALA A 178 27.47 -4.35 54.88
CA ALA A 178 26.85 -5.61 54.49
C ALA A 178 25.32 -5.45 54.34
N GLN A 179 24.68 -4.72 55.24
CA GLN A 179 23.24 -4.43 55.19
C GLN A 179 22.89 -3.58 53.96
N GLU A 180 23.65 -2.51 53.67
CA GLU A 180 23.46 -1.68 52.48
C GLU A 180 23.58 -2.49 51.18
N LEU A 181 24.57 -3.37 51.08
CA LEU A 181 24.75 -4.24 49.91
C LEU A 181 23.60 -5.24 49.78
N TRP A 182 23.12 -5.79 50.89
CA TRP A 182 22.00 -6.72 50.89
C TRP A 182 20.72 -6.05 50.41
N GLU A 183 20.39 -4.85 50.90
CA GLU A 183 19.22 -4.08 50.45
C GLU A 183 19.33 -3.71 48.96
N LEU A 184 20.54 -3.36 48.50
CA LEU A 184 20.80 -3.08 47.10
C LEU A 184 20.60 -4.33 46.22
N ILE A 185 21.08 -5.49 46.66
CA ILE A 185 20.89 -6.76 45.93
C ILE A 185 19.41 -7.11 45.83
N VAL A 186 18.66 -7.01 46.93
CA VAL A 186 17.21 -7.27 46.92
C VAL A 186 16.51 -6.37 45.91
N LYS A 187 16.83 -5.07 45.90
CA LYS A 187 16.28 -4.12 44.93
C LYS A 187 16.63 -4.50 43.49
N LEU A 188 17.89 -4.83 43.19
CA LEU A 188 18.33 -5.20 41.85
C LEU A 188 17.68 -6.52 41.37
N GLU A 189 17.46 -7.49 42.26
CA GLU A 189 16.74 -8.71 41.90
C GLU A 189 15.27 -8.46 41.60
N THR A 190 14.61 -7.56 42.34
CA THR A 190 13.22 -7.17 42.02
C THR A 190 13.13 -6.44 40.67
N GLU A 191 14.04 -5.50 40.40
CA GLU A 191 14.09 -4.79 39.11
C GLU A 191 14.37 -5.76 37.94
N LYS A 192 15.25 -6.74 38.15
CA LYS A 192 15.54 -7.78 37.16
C LYS A 192 14.31 -8.64 36.86
N TYR A 193 13.56 -9.07 37.89
CA TYR A 193 12.34 -9.84 37.70
C TYR A 193 11.31 -9.08 36.85
N ASP A 194 11.08 -7.80 37.15
CA ASP A 194 10.14 -6.96 36.37
C ASP A 194 10.59 -6.79 34.91
N LEU A 195 11.91 -6.68 34.67
CA LEU A 195 12.47 -6.63 33.32
C LEU A 195 12.32 -7.95 32.57
N GLU A 196 12.54 -9.09 33.23
CA GLU A 196 12.36 -10.42 32.64
C GLU A 196 10.89 -10.68 32.27
N GLU A 197 9.94 -10.28 33.13
CA GLU A 197 8.50 -10.38 32.81
C GLU A 197 8.11 -9.47 31.64
N ARG A 198 8.65 -8.24 31.59
CA ARG A 198 8.44 -7.34 30.44
C ARG A 198 9.02 -7.94 29.15
N GLN A 199 10.20 -8.53 29.20
CA GLN A 199 10.82 -9.20 28.06
C GLN A 199 9.95 -10.35 27.55
N LYS A 200 9.45 -11.22 28.44
CA LYS A 200 8.56 -12.32 28.04
C LYS A 200 7.30 -11.83 27.33
N ARG A 201 6.73 -10.72 27.80
CA ARG A 201 5.57 -10.09 27.16
C ARG A 201 5.92 -9.57 25.77
N GLN A 202 7.03 -8.84 25.63
CA GLN A 202 7.50 -8.35 24.33
C GLN A 202 7.80 -9.50 23.36
N ASP A 203 8.37 -10.61 23.84
CA ASP A 203 8.62 -11.80 23.03
C ASP A 203 7.32 -12.48 22.56
N TYR A 204 6.27 -12.43 23.37
CA TYR A 204 4.94 -12.90 22.97
C TYR A 204 4.35 -11.99 21.89
N ASP A 205 4.35 -10.67 22.13
CA ASP A 205 3.83 -9.67 21.18
C ASP A 205 4.56 -9.77 19.83
N LEU A 206 5.89 -9.94 19.85
CA LEU A 206 6.70 -10.15 18.63
C LEU A 206 6.33 -11.45 17.88
N LYS A 207 6.02 -12.53 18.59
CA LYS A 207 5.59 -13.78 17.96
C LYS A 207 4.22 -13.62 17.31
N GLU A 208 3.29 -12.94 17.98
CA GLU A 208 1.96 -12.67 17.47
C GLU A 208 2.01 -11.78 16.22
N LEU A 209 2.80 -10.70 16.25
CA LEU A 209 2.99 -9.82 15.09
C LEU A 209 3.59 -10.56 13.89
N LYS A 210 4.58 -11.43 14.12
CA LYS A 210 5.17 -12.25 13.04
C LYS A 210 4.17 -13.24 12.45
N GLU A 211 3.29 -13.83 13.27
CA GLU A 211 2.26 -14.73 12.76
C GLU A 211 1.18 -13.97 11.97
N ARG A 212 0.77 -12.78 12.43
CA ARG A 212 -0.15 -11.90 11.68
C ARG A 212 0.46 -11.46 10.35
N GLN A 213 1.72 -11.05 10.34
CA GLN A 213 2.44 -10.72 9.10
C GLN A 213 2.48 -11.93 8.16
N LYS A 214 2.75 -13.13 8.67
CA LYS A 214 2.73 -14.35 7.87
C LYS A 214 1.34 -14.65 7.28
N GLN A 215 0.27 -14.39 8.03
CA GLN A 215 -1.11 -14.53 7.54
C GLN A 215 -1.43 -13.52 6.44
N GLN A 216 -1.04 -12.25 6.60
CA GLN A 216 -1.18 -11.22 5.58
C GLN A 216 -0.45 -11.62 4.29
N LEU A 217 0.81 -12.06 4.39
CA LEU A 217 1.59 -12.52 3.24
C LEU A 217 0.97 -13.76 2.56
N ARG A 218 0.38 -14.67 3.33
CA ARG A 218 -0.35 -15.84 2.81
C ARG A 218 -1.62 -15.42 2.05
N HIS A 219 -2.36 -14.46 2.59
CA HIS A 219 -3.56 -13.93 1.94
C HIS A 219 -3.20 -13.20 0.64
N LYS A 220 -2.17 -12.34 0.68
CA LYS A 220 -1.63 -11.65 -0.49
C LYS A 220 -1.16 -12.64 -1.57
N ALA A 221 -0.48 -13.72 -1.17
CA ALA A 221 -0.08 -14.78 -2.10
C ALA A 221 -1.28 -15.50 -2.72
N LEU A 222 -2.32 -15.81 -1.94
CA LEU A 222 -3.55 -16.43 -2.44
C LEU A 222 -4.31 -15.51 -3.40
N LYS A 223 -4.44 -14.22 -3.09
CA LYS A 223 -5.04 -13.20 -3.98
C LYS A 223 -4.28 -13.11 -5.31
N LYS A 224 -2.93 -13.05 -5.27
CA LYS A 224 -2.08 -13.05 -6.47
C LYS A 224 -2.05 -14.42 -7.22
N GLY A 225 -2.83 -15.41 -6.80
CA GLY A 225 -2.89 -16.74 -7.43
C GLY A 225 -1.61 -17.58 -7.24
N LEU A 226 -0.74 -17.17 -6.32
CA LEU A 226 0.47 -17.86 -5.94
C LEU A 226 0.19 -18.91 -4.84
N ASP A 227 1.16 -19.81 -4.62
CA ASP A 227 1.10 -20.74 -3.50
C ASP A 227 1.11 -19.94 -2.18
N PRO A 228 0.26 -20.25 -1.18
CA PRO A 228 0.20 -19.56 0.10
C PRO A 228 1.57 -19.31 0.76
N GLU A 229 2.58 -20.16 0.55
CA GLU A 229 3.90 -19.97 1.15
C GLU A 229 4.90 -19.20 0.26
N ALA A 230 4.52 -18.83 -0.97
CA ALA A 230 5.40 -18.24 -1.96
C ALA A 230 5.99 -16.89 -1.54
N LEU A 231 5.21 -16.09 -0.79
CA LEU A 231 5.64 -14.77 -0.28
C LEU A 231 6.24 -14.83 1.14
N THR A 232 6.25 -16.02 1.76
CA THR A 232 6.80 -16.22 3.12
C THR A 232 8.23 -16.77 3.12
N GLY A 233 8.77 -17.04 1.93
CA GLY A 233 10.11 -17.57 1.72
C GLY A 233 11.22 -16.51 1.89
N LYS A 234 12.47 -16.98 1.95
CA LYS A 234 13.65 -16.10 1.99
C LYS A 234 13.88 -15.33 0.68
N TYR A 235 13.38 -15.88 -0.42
CA TYR A 235 13.59 -15.36 -1.76
C TYR A 235 12.23 -15.02 -2.38
N PRO A 236 12.13 -13.98 -3.22
CA PRO A 236 10.90 -13.64 -3.93
C PRO A 236 10.32 -14.84 -4.69
N PRO A 237 8.99 -14.89 -4.85
CA PRO A 237 8.34 -15.97 -5.58
C PRO A 237 8.78 -16.00 -7.04
N LYS A 238 8.96 -17.20 -7.59
CA LYS A 238 9.40 -17.36 -8.99
C LYS A 238 8.26 -17.01 -9.95
N ILE A 239 8.48 -15.97 -10.76
CA ILE A 239 7.58 -15.56 -11.83
C ILE A 239 7.52 -16.66 -12.90
N GLN A 240 6.31 -17.10 -13.25
CA GLN A 240 6.10 -18.07 -14.33
C GLN A 240 6.03 -17.33 -15.67
N VAL A 241 7.15 -17.26 -16.41
CA VAL A 241 7.24 -16.60 -17.73
C VAL A 241 6.46 -17.32 -18.86
N ALA A 242 5.92 -18.50 -18.61
CA ALA A 242 5.13 -19.28 -19.58
C ALA A 242 4.11 -20.15 -18.85
N SER A 243 2.90 -20.24 -19.40
CA SER A 243 1.84 -21.06 -18.81
C SER A 243 2.23 -22.54 -18.78
N LYS A 244 1.84 -23.27 -17.73
CA LYS A 244 2.01 -24.74 -17.67
C LYS A 244 1.35 -25.45 -18.85
N TYR A 245 0.36 -24.83 -19.48
CA TYR A 245 -0.35 -25.35 -20.66
C TYR A 245 0.33 -25.03 -22.00
N GLU A 246 1.28 -24.09 -22.01
CA GLU A 246 1.99 -23.65 -23.22
C GLU A 246 2.99 -24.72 -23.70
N ARG A 247 3.51 -25.53 -22.76
CA ARG A 247 4.42 -26.66 -23.04
C ARG A 247 3.70 -27.97 -23.41
N ARG A 248 2.46 -27.93 -23.90
CA ARG A 248 1.85 -29.12 -24.48
C ARG A 248 2.26 -29.23 -25.94
N VAL A 249 3.09 -30.24 -26.25
CA VAL A 249 3.40 -30.60 -27.64
C VAL A 249 2.08 -30.91 -28.35
N ASP A 250 1.77 -30.12 -29.38
CA ASP A 250 0.55 -30.25 -30.17
C ASP A 250 0.46 -31.68 -30.75
N THR A 251 -0.53 -32.45 -30.30
CA THR A 251 -0.74 -33.84 -30.72
C THR A 251 -1.52 -33.94 -32.03
N ARG A 252 -1.95 -32.80 -32.61
CA ARG A 252 -2.66 -32.77 -33.91
C ARG A 252 -1.69 -33.14 -35.03
N SER A 253 -2.21 -33.81 -36.06
CA SER A 253 -1.39 -34.17 -37.23
C SER A 253 -0.87 -32.92 -37.95
N TYR A 254 0.21 -33.05 -38.71
CA TYR A 254 0.76 -31.93 -39.48
C TYR A 254 -0.29 -31.29 -40.41
N ASP A 255 -1.11 -32.11 -41.06
CA ASP A 255 -2.16 -31.63 -41.95
C ASP A 255 -3.29 -30.91 -41.20
N ASP A 256 -3.67 -31.37 -40.01
CA ASP A 256 -4.68 -30.70 -39.19
C ASP A 256 -4.15 -29.36 -38.67
N LYS A 257 -2.90 -29.33 -38.21
CA LYS A 257 -2.23 -28.11 -37.76
C LYS A 257 -2.13 -27.10 -38.92
N LYS A 258 -1.72 -27.57 -40.11
CA LYS A 258 -1.65 -26.73 -41.31
C LYS A 258 -3.01 -26.14 -41.66
N LYS A 259 -4.08 -26.94 -41.68
CA LYS A 259 -5.45 -26.45 -41.95
C LYS A 259 -5.94 -25.44 -40.92
N LEU A 260 -5.60 -25.64 -39.64
CA LEU A 260 -5.90 -24.67 -38.58
C LEU A 260 -5.26 -23.30 -38.86
N PHE A 261 -3.99 -23.27 -39.30
CA PHE A 261 -3.30 -22.03 -39.68
C PHE A 261 -3.76 -21.46 -41.03
N GLU A 262 -4.24 -22.28 -41.96
CA GLU A 262 -4.81 -21.86 -43.26
C GLU A 262 -6.30 -21.49 -43.14
N GLY A 263 -6.70 -20.86 -42.03
CA GLY A 263 -8.05 -20.34 -41.81
C GLY A 263 -9.05 -21.32 -41.18
N GLY A 264 -8.67 -22.57 -40.95
CA GLY A 264 -9.49 -23.54 -40.20
C GLY A 264 -9.68 -23.18 -38.73
N TYR A 265 -8.80 -22.36 -38.15
CA TYR A 265 -9.03 -21.81 -36.82
C TYR A 265 -10.24 -20.88 -36.78
N ASN A 266 -10.41 -20.03 -37.80
CA ASN A 266 -11.54 -19.11 -37.88
C ASN A 266 -12.87 -19.87 -38.05
N THR A 267 -12.86 -20.98 -38.79
CA THR A 267 -14.06 -21.83 -38.93
C THR A 267 -14.42 -22.51 -37.61
N VAL A 268 -13.43 -23.06 -36.90
CA VAL A 268 -13.65 -23.67 -35.57
C VAL A 268 -14.14 -22.61 -34.58
N TYR A 269 -13.56 -21.41 -34.59
CA TYR A 269 -14.00 -20.30 -33.73
C TYR A 269 -15.45 -19.92 -34.02
N ALA A 270 -15.83 -19.74 -35.29
CA ALA A 270 -17.20 -19.45 -35.68
C ALA A 270 -18.18 -20.56 -35.27
N GLU A 271 -17.82 -21.84 -35.45
CA GLU A 271 -18.63 -22.98 -35.02
C GLU A 271 -18.81 -23.02 -33.49
N THR A 272 -17.77 -22.71 -32.72
CA THR A 272 -17.88 -22.63 -31.25
C THR A 272 -18.77 -21.47 -30.80
N LEU A 273 -18.67 -20.32 -31.47
CA LEU A 273 -19.51 -19.16 -31.18
C LEU A 273 -20.98 -19.45 -31.48
N GLU A 274 -21.27 -20.08 -32.63
CA GLU A 274 -22.62 -20.51 -33.00
C GLU A 274 -23.17 -21.53 -32.00
N LYS A 275 -22.36 -22.52 -31.60
CA LYS A 275 -22.76 -23.51 -30.60
C LYS A 275 -23.11 -22.87 -29.25
N THR A 276 -22.27 -21.98 -28.75
CA THR A 276 -22.53 -21.29 -27.47
C THR A 276 -23.78 -20.41 -27.55
N TRP A 277 -24.03 -19.77 -28.69
CA TRP A 277 -25.27 -19.03 -28.94
C TRP A 277 -26.49 -19.95 -28.93
N GLN A 278 -26.43 -21.09 -29.62
CA GLN A 278 -27.52 -22.06 -29.64
C GLN A 278 -27.82 -22.63 -28.25
N GLU A 279 -26.79 -23.00 -27.48
CA GLU A 279 -26.96 -23.46 -26.10
C GLU A 279 -27.62 -22.40 -25.21
N ARG A 280 -27.22 -21.13 -25.35
CA ARG A 280 -27.86 -20.00 -24.63
C ARG A 280 -29.32 -19.81 -25.05
N GLN A 281 -29.62 -19.92 -26.34
CA GLN A 281 -30.98 -19.84 -26.87
C GLN A 281 -31.84 -21.00 -26.38
N GLU A 282 -31.33 -22.23 -26.38
CA GLU A 282 -32.04 -23.40 -25.87
C GLU A 282 -32.37 -23.24 -24.38
N ARG A 283 -31.40 -22.80 -23.56
CA ARG A 283 -31.64 -22.48 -22.14
C ARG A 283 -32.71 -21.40 -21.97
N PHE A 284 -32.63 -20.34 -22.77
CA PHE A 284 -33.61 -19.26 -22.74
C PHE A 284 -35.03 -19.73 -23.11
N MET A 285 -35.13 -20.63 -24.10
CA MET A 285 -36.41 -21.21 -24.54
C MET A 285 -36.98 -22.22 -23.54
N GLN A 286 -36.12 -22.91 -22.79
CA GLN A 286 -36.51 -23.86 -21.75
C GLN A 286 -36.89 -23.21 -20.41
N ARG A 287 -36.63 -21.91 -20.21
CA ARG A 287 -37.03 -21.27 -18.95
C ARG A 287 -38.54 -21.28 -18.78
N THR A 288 -38.99 -21.50 -17.55
CA THR A 288 -40.39 -21.29 -17.17
C THR A 288 -40.71 -19.82 -17.39
N LYS A 289 -41.61 -19.55 -18.34
CA LYS A 289 -42.11 -18.19 -18.57
C LYS A 289 -42.97 -17.83 -17.36
N SER A 290 -42.42 -17.11 -16.39
CA SER A 290 -43.24 -16.50 -15.35
C SER A 290 -44.26 -15.61 -16.05
N LYS A 291 -45.54 -15.98 -15.93
CA LYS A 291 -46.60 -15.05 -16.31
C LYS A 291 -46.46 -13.89 -15.33
N LEU A 292 -46.31 -12.66 -15.84
CA LEU A 292 -46.34 -11.48 -14.99
C LEU A 292 -47.53 -11.60 -14.03
N PRO A 293 -47.36 -11.27 -12.74
CA PRO A 293 -48.45 -11.29 -11.78
C PRO A 293 -49.69 -10.64 -12.40
N LYS A 294 -50.83 -11.34 -12.32
CA LYS A 294 -52.06 -10.86 -12.92
C LYS A 294 -52.37 -9.50 -12.29
N TRP A 295 -52.28 -8.44 -13.08
CA TRP A 295 -52.56 -7.09 -12.61
C TRP A 295 -54.01 -7.01 -12.13
N PHE A 296 -54.20 -6.94 -10.81
CA PHE A 296 -55.51 -6.82 -10.14
C PHE A 296 -55.96 -5.36 -9.97
N GLY A 297 -55.61 -4.49 -10.92
CA GLY A 297 -56.16 -3.15 -11.02
C GLY A 297 -57.03 -3.03 -12.26
N GLU A 298 -58.19 -2.40 -12.14
CA GLU A 298 -58.95 -1.97 -13.32
C GLU A 298 -58.01 -1.17 -14.22
N ARG A 299 -57.80 -1.67 -15.44
CA ARG A 299 -57.03 -0.99 -16.48
C ARG A 299 -57.59 0.44 -16.58
N PRO A 300 -56.79 1.51 -16.34
CA PRO A 300 -57.30 2.87 -16.41
C PRO A 300 -57.97 3.09 -17.77
N GLY A 301 -59.31 3.21 -17.77
CA GLY A 301 -60.11 3.38 -18.98
C GLY A 301 -61.21 2.34 -19.28
N LYS A 302 -61.42 1.29 -18.48
CA LYS A 302 -62.58 0.39 -18.71
C LYS A 302 -63.87 0.97 -18.09
N LYS A 303 -64.86 1.31 -18.93
CA LYS A 303 -66.20 1.74 -18.47
C LYS A 303 -67.06 0.53 -18.10
N ALA A 304 -67.89 0.67 -17.08
CA ALA A 304 -68.82 -0.37 -16.62
C ALA A 304 -69.81 -0.77 -17.74
N GLY A 305 -69.81 -2.06 -18.13
CA GLY A 305 -70.89 -2.65 -18.94
C GLY A 305 -70.54 -3.52 -20.15
N GLU A 306 -69.33 -4.04 -20.35
CA GLU A 306 -69.04 -5.02 -21.41
C GLU A 306 -68.86 -6.46 -20.88
N PRO A 307 -69.36 -7.50 -21.59
CA PRO A 307 -69.57 -8.85 -21.07
C PRO A 307 -68.28 -9.64 -20.84
N GLU A 308 -68.33 -10.55 -19.84
CA GLU A 308 -67.29 -11.52 -19.52
C GLU A 308 -67.00 -12.44 -20.71
N THR A 309 -65.71 -12.54 -21.04
CA THR A 309 -65.21 -13.50 -22.03
C THR A 309 -64.97 -14.84 -21.32
N PRO A 310 -65.39 -15.98 -21.88
CA PRO A 310 -65.79 -17.15 -21.11
C PRO A 310 -64.64 -17.93 -20.47
N GLU A 311 -64.95 -18.37 -19.26
CA GLU A 311 -64.33 -19.37 -18.38
C GLU A 311 -64.16 -20.75 -19.06
N GLY A 312 -63.09 -21.46 -18.71
CA GLY A 312 -62.95 -22.89 -19.01
C GLY A 312 -61.53 -23.45 -18.88
N GLU A 313 -61.02 -23.58 -17.65
CA GLU A 313 -60.56 -24.85 -17.05
C GLU A 313 -59.81 -24.55 -15.74
N GLU A 314 -60.57 -24.39 -14.66
CA GLU A 314 -60.11 -24.70 -13.31
C GLU A 314 -60.22 -26.22 -13.12
N ASP A 315 -59.13 -26.90 -12.77
CA ASP A 315 -59.20 -27.92 -11.73
C ASP A 315 -57.88 -27.95 -10.96
N ALA A 316 -58.04 -28.14 -9.66
CA ALA A 316 -57.08 -27.80 -8.63
C ALA A 316 -56.07 -28.92 -8.40
N LYS A 317 -54.84 -28.51 -8.10
CA LYS A 317 -54.17 -29.04 -6.90
C LYS A 317 -53.25 -27.97 -6.33
N ALA A 318 -53.65 -27.50 -5.16
CA ALA A 318 -52.80 -26.78 -4.24
C ALA A 318 -51.53 -27.60 -4.00
N ASP A 319 -50.37 -26.95 -4.17
CA ASP A 319 -49.25 -27.23 -3.29
C ASP A 319 -48.97 -25.95 -2.51
N GLU A 320 -48.94 -26.17 -1.22
CA GLU A 320 -48.83 -25.24 -0.13
C GLU A 320 -47.33 -25.08 0.11
N ASP A 321 -46.71 -24.03 -0.43
CA ASP A 321 -45.42 -23.53 0.03
C ASP A 321 -45.31 -22.06 -0.38
N ILE A 322 -45.95 -21.22 0.44
CA ILE A 322 -45.53 -19.84 0.62
C ILE A 322 -44.38 -19.92 1.64
N VAL A 323 -43.16 -19.90 1.13
CA VAL A 323 -42.01 -19.43 1.90
C VAL A 323 -41.65 -18.09 1.29
N GLU A 324 -41.87 -17.05 2.09
CA GLU A 324 -41.27 -15.73 1.94
C GLU A 324 -39.75 -15.92 1.88
N ASP A 325 -39.16 -15.69 0.71
CA ASP A 325 -37.75 -15.32 0.57
C ASP A 325 -37.75 -13.96 -0.14
N GLU A 326 -38.09 -12.95 0.65
CA GLU A 326 -37.84 -11.54 0.37
C GLU A 326 -36.64 -11.16 1.22
N ASP A 327 -35.43 -11.40 0.73
CA ASP A 327 -34.21 -10.69 1.11
C ASP A 327 -33.06 -11.14 0.18
N GLU A 328 -32.13 -10.23 -0.10
CA GLU A 328 -30.75 -10.53 -0.53
C GLU A 328 -30.46 -10.74 -2.03
N VAL A 329 -30.60 -9.68 -2.86
CA VAL A 329 -29.79 -9.56 -4.12
C VAL A 329 -29.41 -8.10 -4.47
N GLU A 330 -29.58 -7.12 -3.58
CA GLU A 330 -29.24 -5.71 -3.88
C GLU A 330 -28.02 -5.17 -3.10
N GLU A 331 -27.45 -5.97 -2.18
CA GLU A 331 -26.26 -5.58 -1.38
C GLU A 331 -24.93 -6.06 -2.01
N GLU A 332 -24.95 -7.13 -2.81
CA GLU A 332 -23.74 -7.78 -3.35
C GLU A 332 -23.08 -6.99 -4.51
N VAL A 333 -23.85 -6.18 -5.26
CA VAL A 333 -23.33 -5.45 -6.44
C VAL A 333 -22.64 -4.14 -6.05
N VAL A 334 -22.97 -3.56 -4.89
CA VAL A 334 -22.36 -2.31 -4.40
C VAL A 334 -21.05 -2.60 -3.66
N GLU A 335 -20.91 -3.75 -2.99
CA GLU A 335 -19.63 -4.18 -2.40
C GLU A 335 -18.60 -4.54 -3.49
N GLU A 336 -19.00 -5.20 -4.60
CA GLU A 336 -18.05 -5.52 -5.68
C GLU A 336 -17.47 -4.26 -6.37
N GLU A 337 -18.25 -3.19 -6.58
CA GLU A 337 -17.72 -1.94 -7.18
C GLU A 337 -16.82 -1.14 -6.23
N ASP A 338 -17.05 -1.20 -4.90
CA ASP A 338 -16.19 -0.53 -3.91
C ASP A 338 -14.88 -1.31 -3.69
N GLU A 339 -14.93 -2.65 -3.77
CA GLU A 339 -13.74 -3.52 -3.71
C GLU A 339 -12.87 -3.42 -4.98
N GLU A 340 -13.46 -3.30 -6.18
CA GLU A 340 -12.70 -3.10 -7.42
C GLU A 340 -11.96 -1.74 -7.42
N ALA A 341 -12.57 -0.71 -6.82
CA ALA A 341 -11.97 0.61 -6.69
C ALA A 341 -10.83 0.67 -5.64
N GLU A 342 -10.90 -0.11 -4.56
CA GLU A 342 -9.76 -0.24 -3.62
C GLU A 342 -8.63 -1.11 -4.20
N GLU A 343 -8.92 -2.14 -5.00
CA GLU A 343 -7.87 -2.90 -5.69
C GLU A 343 -7.13 -2.05 -6.76
N ASP A 344 -7.84 -1.19 -7.50
CA ASP A 344 -7.21 -0.23 -8.43
C ASP A 344 -6.33 0.81 -7.69
N GLU A 345 -6.74 1.30 -6.51
CA GLU A 345 -5.91 2.22 -5.71
C GLU A 345 -4.69 1.51 -5.08
N GLU A 346 -4.81 0.24 -4.66
CA GLU A 346 -3.66 -0.55 -4.16
C GLU A 346 -2.67 -0.92 -5.28
N GLU A 347 -3.14 -1.21 -6.50
CA GLU A 347 -2.25 -1.45 -7.65
C GLU A 347 -1.52 -0.17 -8.09
N GLU A 348 -2.17 1.00 -8.10
CA GLU A 348 -1.48 2.28 -8.37
C GLU A 348 -0.42 2.61 -7.29
N GLU A 349 -0.66 2.30 -6.01
CA GLU A 349 0.35 2.50 -4.96
C GLU A 349 1.52 1.51 -5.07
N GLU A 350 1.29 0.25 -5.46
CA GLU A 350 2.38 -0.71 -5.71
C GLU A 350 3.23 -0.31 -6.93
N GLU A 351 2.61 0.20 -8.01
CA GLU A 351 3.35 0.69 -9.19
C GLU A 351 4.19 1.95 -8.85
N GLU A 352 3.69 2.86 -7.99
CA GLU A 352 4.46 4.03 -7.54
C GLU A 352 5.65 3.63 -6.64
N GLU A 353 5.49 2.63 -5.75
CA GLU A 353 6.61 2.12 -4.94
C GLU A 353 7.68 1.42 -5.80
N GLU A 354 7.29 0.67 -6.85
CA GLU A 354 8.24 0.05 -7.77
C GLU A 354 8.99 1.09 -8.63
N GLU A 355 8.32 2.16 -9.10
CA GLU A 355 9.00 3.26 -9.82
C GLU A 355 9.99 4.03 -8.92
N GLU A 356 9.67 4.25 -7.64
CA GLU A 356 10.61 4.88 -6.69
C GLU A 356 11.83 4.00 -6.38
N GLU A 357 11.65 2.68 -6.24
CA GLU A 357 12.78 1.75 -6.05
C GLU A 357 13.68 1.69 -7.30
N GLU A 358 13.12 1.73 -8.52
CA GLU A 358 13.92 1.78 -9.76
C GLU A 358 14.68 3.12 -9.89
N GLU A 359 14.09 4.26 -9.52
CA GLU A 359 14.81 5.55 -9.51
C GLU A 359 15.94 5.59 -8.47
N GLU A 360 15.75 4.99 -7.27
CA GLU A 360 16.83 4.88 -6.27
C GLU A 360 17.98 3.96 -6.74
N GLU A 361 17.67 2.85 -7.42
CA GLU A 361 18.70 1.98 -8.00
C GLU A 361 19.47 2.66 -9.14
N GLU A 362 18.80 3.44 -10.01
CA GLU A 362 19.48 4.22 -11.06
C GLU A 362 20.38 5.33 -10.47
N GLU A 363 19.95 6.01 -9.40
CA GLU A 363 20.80 7.00 -8.70
C GLU A 363 22.02 6.35 -8.02
N GLU A 364 21.87 5.17 -7.41
CA GLU A 364 23.01 4.42 -6.84
C GLU A 364 24.00 3.95 -7.92
N GLU A 365 23.51 3.50 -9.09
CA GLU A 365 24.38 3.12 -10.21
C GLU A 365 25.12 4.34 -10.81
N GLU A 366 24.47 5.50 -10.93
CA GLU A 366 25.12 6.74 -11.39
C GLU A 366 26.19 7.22 -10.38
N GLU A 367 25.94 7.13 -9.06
CA GLU A 367 26.93 7.47 -8.04
C GLU A 367 28.14 6.50 -8.05
N GLU A 368 27.91 5.20 -8.27
CA GLU A 368 29.00 4.22 -8.40
C GLU A 368 29.84 4.44 -9.68
N GLU A 369 29.21 4.81 -10.81
CA GLU A 369 29.93 5.14 -12.05
C GLU A 369 30.75 6.44 -11.91
N GLU A 370 30.24 7.46 -11.20
CA GLU A 370 31.00 8.69 -10.92
C GLU A 370 32.20 8.44 -9.96
N GLU A 371 32.08 7.52 -9.00
CA GLU A 371 33.20 7.12 -8.13
C GLU A 371 34.27 6.28 -8.86
N GLU A 372 33.93 5.55 -9.93
CA GLU A 372 34.89 4.81 -10.75
C GLU A 372 35.63 5.67 -11.79
N GLU A 373 35.07 6.83 -12.19
CA GLU A 373 35.71 7.76 -13.13
C GLU A 373 36.64 8.82 -12.49
N GLU A 374 36.63 8.99 -11.16
CA GLU A 374 37.54 9.89 -10.39
C GLU A 374 38.85 9.22 -9.91
#